data_AF-A0A0F9NN58-F1
#
_entry.id   AF-A0A0F9NN58-F1
#
_cell.length_a   1.000
_cell.length_b   1.000
_cell.length_c   1.000
_cell.angle_alpha   90.00
_cell.angle_beta   90.00
_cell.angle_gamma   90.00
#
_symmetry.space_group_name_H-M   'P 1'
#
loop_
_entity.id
_entity.type
_entity.pdbx_description
1 polymer ?
#
loop_
_entity_poly.entity_id
_entity_poly.type
_entity_poly.pdbx_seq_one_letter_code
_entity_poly.pdbx_strand_id
1 'polypeptide(L)'
;MFNPVEMEDGTIHHPYDIVMKMEKLGWILLKDNLKQEFFTSDHPVYVHNPPLGSKIIIRGYGLDSYTAESVEIFFPLTPRLCLVLFDKKYSEYKNWGLIRQVNQGELDWINTQVIAMAHRTVFTKNNDFQFVRECIKKHPKLKDPNRMRLSL
;
A
#
# COMPACT_ATOMS: atom_id res chain seq x y z
N MET A 1 -6.86 25.93 -7.52
CA MET A 1 -6.67 25.78 -6.07
C MET A 1 -7.69 24.74 -5.61
N PHE A 2 -7.27 23.64 -5.00
CA PHE A 2 -8.22 22.62 -4.56
C PHE A 2 -8.95 23.09 -3.29
N ASN A 3 -10.26 22.90 -3.21
CA ASN A 3 -11.07 23.35 -2.09
C ASN A 3 -10.82 22.49 -0.84
N PRO A 4 -10.85 23.07 0.37
CA PRO A 4 -10.83 22.30 1.60
C PRO A 4 -12.04 21.35 1.68
N VAL A 5 -11.84 20.23 2.38
CA VAL A 5 -12.87 19.25 2.71
C VAL A 5 -13.15 19.35 4.20
N GLU A 6 -14.41 19.56 4.57
CA GLU A 6 -14.89 19.52 5.94
C GLU A 6 -15.40 18.11 6.24
N MET A 7 -14.88 17.50 7.32
CA MET A 7 -15.27 16.18 7.78
C MET A 7 -16.50 16.25 8.70
N GLU A 8 -17.15 15.12 8.94
CA GLU A 8 -18.33 15.02 9.82
C GLU A 8 -18.07 15.47 11.28
N ASP A 9 -16.81 15.47 11.72
CA ASP A 9 -16.38 15.95 13.04
C ASP A 9 -16.04 17.44 13.08
N GLY A 10 -16.28 18.18 11.98
CA GLY A 10 -16.01 19.61 11.85
C GLY A 10 -14.54 19.95 11.59
N THR A 11 -13.67 18.96 11.39
CA THR A 11 -12.28 19.21 11.00
C THR A 11 -12.20 19.63 9.54
N ILE A 12 -11.48 20.72 9.27
CA ILE A 12 -11.24 21.24 7.92
C ILE A 12 -9.86 20.81 7.49
N HIS A 13 -9.79 20.26 6.29
CA HIS A 13 -8.54 19.78 5.75
C HIS A 13 -8.31 20.20 4.33
N HIS A 14 -7.05 20.48 4.06
CA HIS A 14 -6.63 21.03 2.80
C HIS A 14 -5.98 19.94 1.96
N PRO A 15 -6.21 19.92 0.64
CA PRO A 15 -5.46 19.02 -0.25
C PRO A 15 -3.93 19.19 -0.17
N TYR A 16 -3.48 20.35 0.30
CA TYR A 16 -2.08 20.61 0.67
C TYR A 16 -1.58 19.75 1.84
N ASP A 17 -2.44 19.23 2.71
CA ASP A 17 -2.05 18.38 3.84
C ASP A 17 -1.39 17.09 3.36
N ILE A 18 -1.87 16.51 2.26
CA ILE A 18 -1.26 15.33 1.64
C ILE A 18 0.11 15.69 1.07
N VAL A 19 0.26 16.83 0.41
CA VAL A 19 1.55 17.28 -0.15
C VAL A 19 2.57 17.47 0.98
N MET A 20 2.18 18.19 2.03
CA MET A 20 3.01 18.42 3.22
C MET A 20 3.36 17.12 3.95
N LYS A 21 2.45 16.13 3.94
CA LYS A 21 2.73 14.80 4.48
C LYS A 21 3.73 14.06 3.61
N MET A 22 3.51 13.99 2.30
CA MET A 22 4.37 13.28 1.34
C MET A 22 5.81 13.80 1.37
N GLU A 23 6.02 15.11 1.50
CA GLU A 23 7.35 15.73 1.65
C GLU A 23 8.13 15.18 2.87
N LYS A 24 7.42 14.81 3.95
CA LYS A 24 8.03 14.34 5.19
C LYS A 24 8.32 12.84 5.20
N LEU A 25 7.75 12.08 4.26
CA LEU A 25 7.94 10.63 4.18
C LEU A 25 9.40 10.27 3.88
N GLY A 26 9.81 9.11 4.39
CA GLY A 26 11.02 8.42 3.97
C GLY A 26 10.71 7.60 2.73
N TRP A 27 11.76 7.16 2.04
CA TRP A 27 11.61 6.23 0.94
C TRP A 27 12.68 5.16 0.96
N ILE A 28 12.32 3.98 0.47
CA ILE A 28 13.20 2.84 0.27
C ILE A 28 12.77 2.08 -0.98
N LEU A 29 13.73 1.42 -1.63
CA LEU A 29 13.46 0.46 -2.69
C LEU A 29 13.57 -0.97 -2.16
N LEU A 30 12.48 -1.71 -2.29
CA LEU A 30 12.48 -3.15 -2.09
C LEU A 30 12.85 -3.84 -3.40
N LYS A 31 13.94 -4.59 -3.37
CA LYS A 31 14.45 -5.35 -4.50
C LYS A 31 14.16 -6.83 -4.31
N ASP A 32 13.57 -7.42 -5.32
CA ASP A 32 13.36 -8.86 -5.36
C ASP A 32 14.49 -9.57 -6.13
N ASN A 33 15.00 -10.64 -5.53
CA ASN A 33 15.92 -11.61 -6.14
C ASN A 33 15.37 -13.06 -6.01
N LEU A 34 14.09 -13.22 -5.65
CA LEU A 34 13.43 -14.50 -5.46
C LEU A 34 12.88 -15.02 -6.80
N LYS A 35 12.22 -16.18 -6.78
CA LYS A 35 11.59 -16.74 -7.97
C LYS A 35 10.29 -16.01 -8.35
N GLN A 36 9.55 -15.56 -7.36
CA GLN A 36 8.30 -14.81 -7.52
C GLN A 36 8.59 -13.33 -7.73
N GLU A 37 7.72 -12.63 -8.44
CA GLU A 37 7.86 -11.22 -8.77
C GLU A 37 6.84 -10.35 -8.03
N PHE A 38 7.10 -9.04 -7.99
CA PHE A 38 6.07 -8.08 -7.66
C PHE A 38 5.03 -8.01 -8.79
N PHE A 39 3.76 -8.10 -8.43
CA PHE A 39 2.64 -7.84 -9.31
C PHE A 39 2.28 -6.36 -9.30
N THR A 40 1.56 -5.93 -10.34
CA THR A 40 0.86 -4.64 -10.34
C THR A 40 -0.58 -4.84 -10.80
N SER A 41 -1.39 -3.79 -10.79
CA SER A 41 -2.80 -3.86 -11.15
C SER A 41 -3.28 -2.56 -11.80
N ASP A 42 -4.56 -2.50 -12.13
CA ASP A 42 -5.26 -1.25 -12.46
C ASP A 42 -5.44 -0.30 -11.26
N HIS A 43 -4.95 -0.68 -10.07
CA HIS A 43 -4.82 0.14 -8.87
C HIS A 43 -3.38 0.05 -8.34
N PRO A 44 -2.39 0.69 -8.97
CA PRO A 44 -0.98 0.33 -8.79
C PRO A 44 -0.35 0.81 -7.46
N VAL A 45 -1.05 1.64 -6.69
CA VAL A 45 -0.57 2.21 -5.42
C VAL A 45 -1.40 1.67 -4.28
N TYR A 46 -0.75 1.23 -3.20
CA TYR A 46 -1.43 0.65 -2.05
C TYR A 46 -1.01 1.40 -0.78
N VAL A 47 -1.98 1.69 0.08
CA VAL A 47 -1.74 2.30 1.39
C VAL A 47 -1.89 1.23 2.46
N HIS A 48 -0.98 1.24 3.41
CA HIS A 48 -1.06 0.46 4.62
C HIS A 48 -0.78 1.35 5.81
N ASN A 49 -1.69 1.36 6.78
CA ASN A 49 -1.52 2.10 8.02
C ASN A 49 -1.39 1.11 9.18
N PRO A 50 -0.16 0.65 9.51
CA PRO A 50 0.06 -0.26 10.61
C PRO A 50 -0.42 0.35 11.94
N PRO A 51 -1.01 -0.45 12.85
CA PRO A 51 -1.41 0.01 14.17
C PRO A 51 -0.24 0.60 14.97
N LEU A 52 -0.51 1.66 15.74
CA LEU A 52 0.49 2.27 16.62
C LEU A 52 0.50 1.62 18.00
N GLY A 53 1.47 0.74 18.24
CA GLY A 53 1.66 0.03 19.51
C GLY A 53 0.63 -1.08 19.74
N SER A 54 0.29 -1.35 21.00
CA SER A 54 -0.72 -2.38 21.35
C SER A 54 -2.17 -1.95 21.12
N LYS A 55 -2.39 -0.73 20.64
CA LYS A 55 -3.73 -0.19 20.37
C LYS A 55 -3.92 -0.09 18.87
N ILE A 56 -5.11 -0.49 18.39
CA ILE A 56 -5.56 -0.27 16.99
C ILE A 56 -5.92 1.22 16.83
N ILE A 57 -4.97 2.10 17.12
CA ILE A 57 -5.13 3.54 16.93
C ILE A 57 -4.35 3.89 15.67
N ILE A 58 -5.11 4.29 14.65
CA ILE A 58 -4.59 4.95 13.46
C ILE A 58 -4.97 6.42 13.61
N ARG A 59 -3.98 7.33 13.59
CA ARG A 59 -4.22 8.78 13.66
C ARG A 59 -4.17 9.35 12.25
N GLY A 60 -5.28 9.91 11.79
CA GLY A 60 -5.49 10.35 10.40
C GLY A 60 -6.84 9.86 9.88
N TYR A 61 -7.09 10.01 8.58
CA TYR A 61 -8.43 9.78 7.98
C TYR A 61 -8.74 8.32 7.66
N GLY A 62 -9.27 7.62 8.65
CA GLY A 62 -9.66 6.24 8.45
C GLY A 62 -8.48 5.31 8.22
N LEU A 63 -8.79 4.04 7.97
CA LEU A 63 -7.84 2.95 7.99
C LEU A 63 -6.81 3.01 6.85
N ASP A 64 -7.12 3.67 5.74
CA ASP A 64 -6.27 3.73 4.53
C ASP A 64 -5.92 5.19 4.12
N SER A 65 -5.86 6.11 5.09
CA SER A 65 -5.43 7.49 4.85
C SER A 65 -3.98 7.61 4.39
N TYR A 66 -3.74 8.42 3.37
CA TYR A 66 -2.40 8.91 3.03
C TYR A 66 -1.81 9.86 4.08
N THR A 67 -2.64 10.46 4.93
CA THR A 67 -2.20 11.39 5.98
C THR A 67 -1.93 10.71 7.32
N ALA A 68 -2.17 9.39 7.41
CA ALA A 68 -2.02 8.66 8.66
C ALA A 68 -0.61 8.78 9.24
N GLU A 69 -0.51 8.86 10.56
CA GLU A 69 0.77 8.94 11.26
C GLU A 69 1.65 7.71 10.97
N SER A 70 1.09 6.52 10.76
CA SER A 70 1.86 5.31 10.46
C SER A 70 2.01 4.98 8.98
N VAL A 71 1.59 5.88 8.08
CA VAL A 71 1.39 5.55 6.66
C VAL A 71 2.60 4.90 5.99
N GLU A 72 2.33 3.82 5.27
CA GLU A 72 3.22 3.16 4.32
C GLU A 72 2.51 3.07 2.96
N ILE A 73 3.19 3.48 1.90
CA ILE A 73 2.67 3.51 0.54
C ILE A 73 3.55 2.64 -0.33
N PHE A 74 2.99 1.59 -0.91
CA PHE A 74 3.68 0.63 -1.74
C PHE A 74 3.35 0.87 -3.21
N PHE A 75 4.40 0.94 -4.03
CA PHE A 75 4.28 1.16 -5.46
C PHE A 75 5.22 0.22 -6.24
N PRO A 76 4.73 -0.96 -6.68
CA PRO A 76 5.46 -1.86 -7.56
C PRO A 76 5.84 -1.17 -8.88
N LEU A 77 7.12 -0.82 -9.03
CA LEU A 77 7.65 -0.12 -10.21
C LEU A 77 7.94 -1.09 -11.35
N THR A 78 8.49 -2.26 -11.00
CA THR A 78 8.81 -3.34 -11.93
C THR A 78 8.60 -4.69 -11.23
N PRO A 79 8.60 -5.82 -11.97
CA PRO A 79 8.55 -7.15 -11.36
C PRO A 79 9.63 -7.44 -10.31
N ARG A 80 10.72 -6.65 -10.26
CA ARG A 80 11.84 -6.83 -9.32
C ARG A 80 12.05 -5.66 -8.37
N LEU A 81 11.23 -4.62 -8.43
CA LEU A 81 11.43 -3.38 -7.69
C LEU A 81 10.11 -2.78 -7.23
N CYS A 82 9.99 -2.50 -5.93
CA CYS A 82 8.88 -1.79 -5.33
C CYS A 82 9.39 -0.56 -4.58
N LEU A 83 8.82 0.61 -4.86
CA LEU A 83 9.05 1.82 -4.08
C LEU A 83 8.13 1.79 -2.86
N VAL A 84 8.71 2.05 -1.69
CA VAL A 84 7.94 2.26 -0.46
C VAL A 84 8.18 3.68 0.02
N LEU A 85 7.11 4.44 0.20
CA LEU A 85 7.12 5.68 0.96
C LEU A 85 6.59 5.38 2.36
N PHE A 86 7.21 5.90 3.41
CA PHE A 86 6.86 5.51 4.77
C PHE A 86 7.00 6.65 5.77
N ASP A 87 6.23 6.62 6.85
CA ASP A 87 6.39 7.57 7.94
C ASP A 87 7.69 7.26 8.71
N LYS A 88 8.65 8.20 8.68
CA LYS A 88 9.97 8.07 9.31
C LYS A 88 9.91 7.90 10.82
N LYS A 89 8.81 8.27 11.48
CA LYS A 89 8.69 8.16 12.94
C LYS A 89 8.29 6.73 13.33
N TYR A 90 7.40 6.10 12.58
CA TYR A 90 6.74 4.87 13.02
C TYR A 90 7.11 3.62 12.24
N SER A 91 7.48 3.75 10.96
CA SER A 91 7.79 2.59 10.13
C SER A 91 9.13 1.95 10.49
N GLU A 92 9.22 0.62 10.35
CA GLU A 92 10.47 -0.12 10.48
C GLU A 92 11.46 0.17 9.34
N TYR A 93 10.96 0.56 8.16
CA TYR A 93 11.78 0.90 6.98
C TYR A 93 12.78 2.04 7.27
N LYS A 94 12.53 2.88 8.28
CA LYS A 94 13.43 3.99 8.68
C LYS A 94 14.82 3.53 9.14
N ASN A 95 14.94 2.28 9.59
CA ASN A 95 16.18 1.74 10.13
C ASN A 95 17.03 1.05 9.05
N TRP A 96 16.59 1.07 7.79
CA TRP A 96 17.21 0.33 6.69
C TRP A 96 17.90 1.27 5.70
N GLY A 97 18.81 0.71 4.90
CA GLY A 97 19.46 1.44 3.80
C GLY A 97 18.48 1.75 2.67
N LEU A 98 18.92 2.53 1.67
CA LEU A 98 18.09 2.97 0.54
C LEU A 98 17.52 1.83 -0.33
N ILE A 99 18.20 0.68 -0.36
CA ILE A 99 17.78 -0.50 -1.10
C ILE A 99 17.88 -1.70 -0.15
N ARG A 100 16.81 -2.49 -0.07
CA ARG A 100 16.76 -3.73 0.72
C ARG A 100 16.22 -4.88 -0.11
N GLN A 101 16.73 -6.07 0.13
CA GLN A 101 16.14 -7.29 -0.41
C GLN A 101 14.86 -7.66 0.33
N VAL A 102 13.76 -7.82 -0.41
CA VAL A 102 12.48 -8.31 0.11
C VAL A 102 12.60 -9.78 0.50
N ASN A 103 11.92 -10.19 1.58
CA ASN A 103 11.75 -11.61 1.91
C ASN A 103 10.44 -12.15 1.33
N GLN A 104 10.30 -13.47 1.24
CA GLN A 104 9.12 -14.09 0.60
C GLN A 104 7.79 -13.68 1.26
N GLY A 105 7.74 -13.57 2.59
CA GLY A 105 6.52 -13.17 3.30
C GLY A 105 6.09 -11.73 3.02
N GLU A 106 7.05 -10.81 2.95
CA GLU A 106 6.81 -9.41 2.58
C GLU A 106 6.38 -9.29 1.11
N LEU A 107 7.00 -10.05 0.20
CA LEU A 107 6.61 -10.13 -1.20
C LEU A 107 5.17 -10.66 -1.37
N ASP A 108 4.83 -11.74 -0.66
CA ASP A 108 3.50 -12.33 -0.68
C ASP A 108 2.45 -11.38 -0.10
N TRP A 109 2.80 -10.67 0.97
CA TRP A 109 1.91 -9.67 1.57
C TRP A 109 1.65 -8.51 0.61
N ILE A 110 2.70 -7.94 -0.01
CA ILE A 110 2.55 -6.85 -1.01
C ILE A 110 1.69 -7.32 -2.18
N ASN A 111 1.97 -8.52 -2.73
CA ASN A 111 1.18 -9.07 -3.83
C ASN A 111 -0.27 -9.36 -3.44
N THR A 112 -0.53 -9.72 -2.18
CA THR A 112 -1.90 -9.88 -1.68
C THR A 112 -2.64 -8.55 -1.67
N GLN A 113 -1.98 -7.45 -1.28
CA GLN A 113 -2.58 -6.11 -1.36
C GLN A 113 -2.88 -5.71 -2.80
N VAL A 114 -1.96 -6.00 -3.72
CA VAL A 114 -2.17 -5.81 -5.17
C VAL A 114 -3.45 -6.47 -5.66
N ILE A 115 -3.64 -7.74 -5.31
CA ILE A 115 -4.82 -8.50 -5.71
C ILE A 115 -6.08 -7.98 -5.01
N ALA A 116 -5.97 -7.63 -3.72
CA ALA A 116 -7.10 -7.16 -2.92
C ALA A 116 -7.68 -5.83 -3.43
N MET A 117 -6.81 -4.94 -3.91
CA MET A 117 -7.19 -3.61 -4.38
C MET A 117 -7.47 -3.54 -5.89
N ALA A 118 -7.04 -4.52 -6.68
CA ALA A 118 -7.32 -4.58 -8.12
C ALA A 118 -8.83 -4.45 -8.41
N HIS A 119 -9.18 -3.57 -9.36
CA HIS A 119 -10.58 -3.39 -9.78
C HIS A 119 -10.99 -4.50 -10.74
N ARG A 120 -10.17 -4.75 -11.76
CA ARG A 120 -10.45 -5.72 -12.83
C ARG A 120 -9.24 -6.57 -13.18
N THR A 121 -8.03 -6.00 -13.14
CA THR A 121 -6.86 -6.65 -13.75
C THR A 121 -5.66 -6.66 -12.83
N VAL A 122 -4.99 -7.81 -12.77
CA VAL A 122 -3.63 -7.97 -12.20
C VAL A 122 -2.68 -8.25 -13.34
N PHE A 123 -1.50 -7.63 -13.30
CA PHE A 123 -0.45 -7.77 -14.31
C PHE A 123 0.76 -8.49 -13.70
N THR A 124 1.28 -9.45 -14.45
CA THR A 124 2.51 -10.20 -14.19
C THR A 124 3.31 -10.25 -15.49
N LYS A 125 4.64 -10.21 -15.40
CA LYS A 125 5.55 -10.34 -16.55
C LYS A 125 5.54 -11.74 -17.15
N ASN A 126 5.49 -12.78 -16.32
CA ASN A 126 5.68 -14.16 -16.77
C ASN A 126 4.37 -14.92 -17.05
N ASN A 127 3.22 -14.23 -17.01
CA ASN A 127 1.90 -14.85 -17.13
C ASN A 127 1.64 -15.93 -16.05
N ASP A 128 2.36 -15.85 -14.92
CA ASP A 128 2.21 -16.77 -13.79
C ASP A 128 1.21 -16.21 -12.78
N PHE A 129 -0.04 -16.67 -12.91
CA PHE A 129 -1.14 -16.31 -12.03
C PHE A 129 -1.40 -17.35 -10.94
N GLN A 130 -0.47 -18.26 -10.64
CA GLN A 130 -0.71 -19.29 -9.62
C GLN A 130 -1.00 -18.67 -8.25
N PHE A 131 -0.17 -17.75 -7.79
CA PHE A 131 -0.37 -17.05 -6.51
C PHE A 131 -1.72 -16.31 -6.49
N VAL A 132 -2.10 -15.64 -7.58
CA VAL A 132 -3.39 -14.96 -7.71
C VAL A 132 -4.56 -15.94 -7.56
N ARG A 133 -4.50 -17.10 -8.22
CA ARG A 133 -5.53 -18.14 -8.11
C ARG A 133 -5.63 -18.67 -6.68
N GLU A 134 -4.52 -18.83 -5.98
CA GLU A 134 -4.48 -19.26 -4.58
C GLU A 134 -5.09 -18.22 -3.63
N CYS A 135 -4.75 -16.93 -3.79
CA CYS A 135 -5.36 -15.83 -3.04
C CYS A 135 -6.88 -15.79 -3.24
N ILE A 136 -7.34 -15.91 -4.49
CA ILE A 136 -8.76 -15.93 -4.83
C ILE A 136 -9.47 -17.16 -4.24
N LYS A 137 -8.81 -18.33 -4.21
CA LYS A 137 -9.37 -19.54 -3.58
C LYS A 137 -9.57 -19.35 -2.08
N LYS A 138 -8.62 -18.68 -1.40
CA LYS A 138 -8.70 -18.35 0.04
C LYS A 138 -9.71 -17.24 0.33
N HIS A 139 -9.85 -16.27 -0.57
CA HIS A 139 -10.75 -15.13 -0.44
C HIS A 139 -11.64 -14.97 -1.69
N PRO A 140 -12.69 -15.80 -1.85
CA PRO A 140 -13.53 -15.77 -3.05
C PRO A 140 -14.17 -14.43 -3.38
N LYS A 141 -14.39 -13.58 -2.35
CA LYS A 141 -14.90 -12.21 -2.49
C LYS A 141 -14.04 -11.33 -3.41
N LEU A 142 -12.74 -11.63 -3.55
CA LEU A 142 -11.84 -10.90 -4.45
C LEU A 142 -12.19 -11.06 -5.93
N LYS A 143 -13.01 -12.06 -6.30
CA LYS A 143 -13.53 -12.19 -7.68
C LYS A 143 -14.60 -11.17 -8.02
N ASP A 144 -15.30 -10.64 -7.02
CA ASP A 144 -16.38 -9.70 -7.26
C ASP A 144 -15.80 -8.33 -7.64
N PRO A 145 -16.02 -7.84 -8.88
CA PRO A 145 -15.57 -6.53 -9.29
C PRO A 145 -16.25 -5.41 -8.49
N ASN A 146 -17.47 -5.65 -7.99
CA ASN A 146 -18.29 -4.69 -7.25
C ASN A 146 -18.09 -4.74 -5.73
N ARG A 147 -17.13 -5.54 -5.24
CA ARG A 147 -16.81 -5.58 -3.82
C ARG A 147 -16.42 -4.19 -3.31
N MET A 148 -16.80 -3.91 -2.07
CA MET A 148 -16.26 -2.76 -1.35
C MET A 148 -14.75 -2.93 -1.21
N ARG A 149 -14.01 -1.96 -1.73
CA ARG A 149 -12.59 -1.76 -1.45
C ARG A 149 -12.57 -0.53 -0.55
N LEU A 150 -11.86 -0.62 0.57
CA LEU A 150 -11.64 0.57 1.38
C LEU A 150 -10.70 1.46 0.56
N SER A 151 -11.29 2.41 -0.16
CA SER A 151 -10.60 3.44 -0.91
C SER A 151 -11.41 4.71 -0.67
N LEU A 152 -10.72 5.75 -0.20
CA LEU A 152 -11.18 7.11 0.13
C LEU A 152 -12.54 7.51 -0.46
#